data_AF-A0A7X6WY85-F1
#
_entry.id   AF-A0A7X6WY85-F1
#
_cell.length_a   1.000
_cell.length_b   1.000
_cell.length_c   1.000
_cell.angle_alpha   90.00
_cell.angle_beta   90.00
_cell.angle_gamma   90.00
#
_symmetry.space_group_name_H-M   'P 1'
#
loop_
_entity.id
_entity.type
_entity.pdbx_description
1 polymer ?
#
loop_
_entity_poly.entity_id
_entity_poly.type
_entity_poly.pdbx_seq_one_letter_code
_entity_poly.pdbx_strand_id
1 'polypeptide(L)'
;MEKEMTGPKIESTAENWENRVLGADEAHVRVDDEDLESLINESLNLKVISIRLEESLISDFKMIAKHHGMSYQPLMRQVLRRFADAETRRILRKYIAAEKENKSEKVA
;
A
#
# COMPACT_ATOMS: atom_id res chain seq x y z
N MET A 1 36.59 -2.67 -10.49
CA MET A 1 37.64 -1.99 -9.71
C MET A 1 37.12 -1.84 -8.30
N GLU A 2 37.60 -2.68 -7.38
CA GLU A 2 37.34 -2.55 -5.95
C GLU A 2 37.94 -1.23 -5.47
N LYS A 3 37.10 -0.30 -5.04
CA LYS A 3 37.55 0.94 -4.40
C LYS A 3 37.81 0.57 -2.94
N GLU A 4 39.07 0.37 -2.57
CA GLU A 4 39.46 0.21 -1.17
C GLU A 4 38.99 1.43 -0.37
N MET A 5 38.18 1.19 0.66
CA MET A 5 37.70 2.23 1.58
C MET A 5 38.83 2.64 2.52
N THR A 6 39.61 3.65 2.14
CA THR A 6 40.74 4.19 2.91
C THR A 6 40.31 5.27 3.92
N GLY A 7 39.21 5.03 4.64
CA GLY A 7 38.73 5.90 5.73
C GLY A 7 38.93 5.25 7.11
N PRO A 8 39.12 6.03 8.19
CA PRO A 8 39.14 5.48 9.54
C PRO A 8 37.80 4.80 9.84
N LYS A 9 37.86 3.55 10.33
CA LYS A 9 36.68 2.77 10.69
C LYS A 9 35.93 3.46 11.83
N ILE A 10 34.72 3.95 11.54
CA ILE A 10 33.82 4.55 12.55
C ILE A 10 33.14 3.42 13.32
N GLU A 11 33.13 3.50 14.66
CA GLU A 11 32.44 2.53 15.50
C GLU A 11 30.92 2.67 15.39
N SER A 12 30.21 1.54 15.29
CA SER A 12 28.74 1.49 15.18
C SER A 12 28.06 1.71 16.54
N THR A 13 28.21 2.90 17.11
CA THR A 13 27.59 3.32 18.37
C THR A 13 26.34 4.18 18.10
N ALA A 14 25.39 4.19 19.05
CA ALA A 14 24.17 5.00 18.94
C ALA A 14 24.47 6.51 18.78
N GLU A 15 25.49 7.01 19.49
CA GLU A 15 25.91 8.40 19.43
C GLU A 15 26.45 8.79 18.04
N ASN A 16 27.17 7.89 17.36
CA ASN A 16 27.66 8.15 16.00
C ASN A 16 26.54 8.15 14.95
N TRP A 17 25.46 7.39 15.18
CA TRP A 17 24.25 7.47 14.36
C TRP A 17 23.48 8.77 14.60
N GLU A 18 23.28 9.15 15.88
CA GLU A 18 22.51 10.34 16.25
C GLU A 18 23.21 11.64 15.80
N ASN A 19 24.54 11.69 15.93
CA ASN A 19 25.37 12.81 15.48
C ASN A 19 25.62 12.81 13.97
N ARG A 20 25.00 11.89 13.21
CA ARG A 20 25.16 11.75 11.74
C ARG A 20 26.61 11.53 11.29
N VAL A 21 27.46 11.01 12.18
CA VAL A 21 28.81 10.57 11.83
C VAL A 21 28.74 9.31 10.95
N LEU A 22 27.71 8.49 11.16
CA LEU A 22 27.33 7.38 10.29
C LEU A 22 26.10 7.73 9.42
N GLY A 23 26.08 7.23 8.19
CA GLY A 23 24.92 7.29 7.30
C GLY A 23 24.66 8.62 6.59
N ALA A 24 25.45 9.66 6.84
CA ALA A 24 25.30 10.98 6.20
C ALA A 24 26.38 11.29 5.14
N ASP A 25 27.25 10.33 4.81
CA ASP A 25 28.25 10.49 3.76
C ASP A 25 27.59 10.39 2.37
N GLU A 26 27.72 11.45 1.58
CA GLU A 26 27.23 11.51 0.20
C GLU A 26 27.86 10.43 -0.70
N ALA A 27 29.07 9.94 -0.38
CA ALA A 27 29.71 8.84 -1.11
C ALA A 27 28.93 7.52 -1.00
N HIS A 28 28.04 7.39 -0.02
CA HIS A 28 27.17 6.23 0.18
C HIS A 28 25.72 6.49 -0.25
N VAL A 29 25.43 7.67 -0.80
CA VAL A 29 24.12 8.02 -1.37
C VAL A 29 24.11 7.69 -2.86
N ARG A 30 23.05 7.02 -3.31
CA ARG A 30 22.79 6.80 -4.74
C ARG A 30 21.31 7.08 -5.01
N VAL A 31 21.03 7.79 -6.09
CA VAL A 31 19.66 7.87 -6.63
C VAL A 31 19.35 6.51 -7.25
N ASP A 32 18.20 5.94 -6.88
CA ASP A 32 17.74 4.69 -7.49
C ASP A 32 17.30 4.90 -8.94
N ASP A 33 17.27 3.81 -9.71
CA ASP A 33 16.79 3.86 -11.09
C ASP A 33 15.34 4.36 -11.15
N GLU A 34 15.03 5.12 -12.21
CA GLU A 34 13.67 5.62 -12.47
C GLU A 34 12.63 4.49 -12.52
N ASP A 35 13.07 3.27 -12.85
CA ASP A 35 12.23 2.07 -12.94
C ASP A 35 11.96 1.37 -11.60
N LEU A 36 12.64 1.75 -10.51
CA LEU A 36 12.48 1.07 -9.22
C LEU A 36 11.04 1.11 -8.72
N GLU A 37 10.34 2.23 -8.88
CA GLU A 37 8.94 2.36 -8.50
C GLU A 37 8.04 1.42 -9.32
N SER A 38 8.30 1.29 -10.62
CA SER A 38 7.60 0.38 -11.52
C SER A 38 7.84 -1.08 -11.12
N LEU A 39 9.09 -1.46 -10.81
CA LEU A 39 9.45 -2.80 -10.33
C LEU A 39 8.78 -3.15 -9.01
N ILE A 40 8.74 -2.21 -8.06
CA ILE A 40 8.03 -2.40 -6.79
C ILE A 40 6.54 -2.62 -7.05
N ASN A 41 5.91 -1.77 -7.87
CA ASN A 41 4.49 -1.89 -8.18
C ASN A 41 4.19 -3.23 -8.87
N GLU A 42 5.01 -3.66 -9.82
CA GLU A 42 4.85 -4.95 -10.50
C GLU A 42 5.00 -6.13 -9.54
N SER A 43 6.05 -6.13 -8.71
CA SER A 43 6.31 -7.20 -7.73
C SER A 43 5.18 -7.37 -6.71
N LEU A 44 4.46 -6.28 -6.40
CA LEU A 44 3.33 -6.24 -5.47
C LEU A 44 1.97 -6.33 -6.16
N ASN A 45 1.93 -6.53 -7.48
CA ASN A 45 0.73 -6.50 -8.32
C ASN A 45 -0.12 -5.22 -8.12
N LEU A 46 0.53 -4.09 -7.89
CA LEU A 46 -0.11 -2.79 -7.72
C LEU A 46 -0.24 -2.10 -9.08
N LYS A 47 -1.39 -1.45 -9.29
CA LYS A 47 -1.63 -0.57 -10.43
C LYS A 47 -2.03 0.80 -9.93
N VAL A 48 -1.39 1.83 -10.47
CA VAL A 48 -1.79 3.21 -10.23
C VAL A 48 -3.13 3.44 -10.92
N ILE A 49 -4.13 3.88 -10.14
CA ILE A 49 -5.41 4.32 -10.66
C ILE A 49 -5.52 5.83 -10.50
N SER A 50 -5.93 6.52 -11.56
CA SER A 50 -6.30 7.92 -11.48
C SER A 50 -7.82 8.02 -11.48
N ILE A 51 -8.38 8.44 -10.35
CA ILE A 51 -9.83 8.62 -10.17
C ILE A 51 -10.08 10.05 -9.71
N ARG A 52 -11.15 10.68 -10.21
CA ARG A 52 -11.63 11.97 -9.71
C ARG A 52 -12.63 11.75 -8.58
N LEU A 53 -12.42 12.43 -7.46
CA LEU A 53 -13.29 12.40 -6.29
C LEU A 53 -13.67 13.84 -5.91
N GLU A 54 -14.82 14.00 -5.27
CA GLU A 54 -15.25 15.29 -4.72
C GLU A 54 -14.30 15.75 -3.61
N GLU A 55 -14.03 17.05 -3.53
CA GLU A 55 -13.12 17.60 -2.51
C GLU A 55 -13.60 17.35 -1.09
N SER A 56 -14.92 17.46 -0.86
CA SER A 56 -15.59 17.14 0.41
C SER A 56 -15.28 15.71 0.84
N LEU A 57 -15.44 14.76 -0.09
CA LEU A 57 -15.19 13.34 0.18
C LEU A 57 -13.73 13.07 0.52
N ILE A 58 -12.78 13.71 -0.19
CA ILE A 58 -11.35 13.61 0.12
C ILE A 58 -11.08 14.14 1.53
N SER A 59 -11.68 15.27 1.91
CA SER A 59 -11.55 15.88 3.23
C SER A 59 -12.07 14.95 4.33
N ASP A 60 -13.26 14.38 4.14
CA ASP A 60 -13.88 13.45 5.09
C ASP A 60 -13.00 12.23 5.35
N PHE A 61 -12.49 11.61 4.29
CA PHE A 61 -11.57 10.47 4.43
C PHE A 61 -10.26 10.83 5.12
N LYS A 62 -9.71 12.03 4.88
CA LYS A 62 -8.51 12.50 5.60
C LYS A 62 -8.80 12.68 7.10
N MET A 63 -9.96 13.24 7.44
CA MET A 63 -10.39 13.39 8.84
C MET A 63 -10.56 12.02 9.51
N ILE A 64 -11.25 11.08 8.85
CA ILE A 64 -11.43 9.71 9.34
C ILE A 64 -10.09 9.01 9.52
N ALA A 65 -9.17 9.14 8.56
CA ALA A 65 -7.84 8.55 8.62
C ALA A 65 -7.07 9.07 9.85
N LYS A 66 -7.08 10.39 10.07
CA LYS A 66 -6.46 11.02 11.24
C LYS A 66 -7.03 10.49 12.55
N HIS A 67 -8.35 10.33 12.64
CA HIS A 67 -9.01 9.77 13.82
C HIS A 67 -8.58 8.32 14.11
N HIS A 68 -8.34 7.52 13.07
CA HIS A 68 -7.85 6.15 13.19
C HIS A 68 -6.31 6.03 13.29
N GLY A 69 -5.57 7.14 13.30
CA GLY A 69 -4.11 7.11 13.32
C GLY A 69 -3.49 6.55 12.02
N MET A 70 -4.20 6.66 10.90
CA MET A 70 -3.77 6.16 9.59
C MET A 70 -3.63 7.31 8.58
N SER A 71 -2.89 7.07 7.50
CA SER A 71 -2.89 7.99 6.35
C SER A 71 -4.07 7.71 5.41
N TYR A 72 -4.35 8.68 4.54
CA TYR A 72 -5.48 8.65 3.61
C TYR A 72 -5.40 7.48 2.61
N GLN A 73 -4.25 7.25 1.97
CA GLN A 73 -4.14 6.19 0.96
C GLN A 73 -4.36 4.77 1.53
N PRO A 74 -3.79 4.38 2.69
CA PRO A 74 -4.10 3.11 3.34
C PRO A 74 -5.58 2.95 3.69
N LEU A 75 -6.20 3.99 4.27
CA LEU A 75 -7.64 3.96 4.58
C LEU A 75 -8.45 3.73 3.31
N MET A 76 -8.16 4.48 2.25
CA MET A 76 -8.87 4.37 0.97
C MET A 76 -8.77 2.96 0.39
N ARG A 77 -7.57 2.37 0.37
CA ARG A 77 -7.37 0.97 -0.06
C ARG A 77 -8.21 0.00 0.78
N GLN A 78 -8.24 0.17 2.09
CA GLN A 78 -9.03 -0.68 2.98
C GLN A 78 -10.54 -0.55 2.72
N VAL A 79 -11.04 0.67 2.52
CA VAL A 79 -12.46 0.93 2.22
C VAL A 79 -12.85 0.27 0.90
N LEU A 80 -12.08 0.47 -0.17
CA LEU A 80 -12.34 -0.12 -1.48
C LEU A 80 -12.35 -1.66 -1.42
N ARG A 81 -11.40 -2.26 -0.70
CA ARG A 81 -11.34 -3.71 -0.50
C ARG A 81 -12.56 -4.23 0.27
N ARG A 82 -12.90 -3.58 1.39
CA ARG A 82 -14.06 -3.97 2.21
C ARG A 82 -15.36 -3.88 1.42
N PHE A 83 -15.51 -2.86 0.58
CA PHE A 83 -16.68 -2.71 -0.29
C PHE A 83 -16.75 -3.84 -1.31
N ALA A 84 -15.65 -4.11 -2.02
CA ALA A 84 -15.59 -5.21 -3.00
C ALA A 84 -15.93 -6.56 -2.36
N ASP A 85 -15.30 -6.90 -1.23
CA ASP A 85 -15.56 -8.16 -0.51
C ASP A 85 -17.02 -8.28 -0.05
N ALA A 86 -17.64 -7.17 0.36
CA ALA A 86 -19.04 -7.16 0.78
C ALA A 86 -19.99 -7.36 -0.41
N GLU A 87 -19.80 -6.63 -1.51
CA GLU A 87 -20.66 -6.77 -2.70
C GLU A 87 -20.49 -8.12 -3.39
N THR A 88 -19.26 -8.64 -3.53
CA THR A 88 -19.03 -9.97 -4.09
C THR A 88 -19.76 -11.05 -3.29
N ARG A 89 -19.69 -11.01 -1.95
CA ARG A 89 -20.44 -11.93 -1.09
C ARG A 89 -21.95 -11.77 -1.25
N ARG A 90 -22.44 -10.53 -1.37
CA ARG A 90 -23.87 -10.26 -1.57
C ARG A 90 -24.37 -10.85 -2.88
N ILE A 91 -23.62 -10.65 -3.97
CA ILE A 91 -23.92 -11.20 -5.29
C ILE A 91 -23.94 -12.73 -5.25
N LEU A 92 -22.90 -13.35 -4.68
CA LEU A 92 -22.82 -14.82 -4.60
C LEU A 92 -24.00 -15.43 -3.82
N ARG A 93 -24.38 -14.82 -2.69
CA ARG A 93 -25.54 -15.27 -1.91
C ARG A 93 -26.84 -15.23 -2.72
N LYS A 94 -27.04 -14.18 -3.52
CA LYS A 94 -28.21 -14.08 -4.41
C LYS A 94 -28.24 -15.19 -5.45
N TYR A 95 -27.10 -15.47 -6.10
CA TYR A 95 -26.98 -16.57 -7.07
C TYR A 95 -27.31 -17.93 -6.44
N ILE A 96 -26.75 -18.22 -5.26
CA ILE A 96 -27.01 -19.48 -4.55
C ILE A 96 -28.49 -19.61 -4.17
N ALA A 97 -29.14 -18.53 -3.72
CA ALA A 97 -30.57 -18.54 -3.39
C ALA A 97 -31.42 -18.83 -4.63
N ALA A 98 -31.16 -18.15 -5.75
CA ALA A 98 -31.87 -18.35 -7.01
C ALA A 98 -31.69 -19.77 -7.58
N GLU A 99 -30.49 -20.36 -7.45
CA GLU A 99 -30.28 -21.76 -7.85
C GLU A 99 -31.03 -22.75 -6.97
N LYS A 100 -31.15 -22.48 -5.67
CA LYS A 100 -31.92 -23.33 -4.75
C LYS A 100 -33.40 -23.31 -5.09
N GLU A 101 -33.96 -22.13 -5.35
CA GLU A 101 -35.35 -21.95 -5.77
C GLU A 101 -35.63 -22.69 -7.08
N ASN A 102 -34.76 -22.50 -8.09
CA ASN A 102 -34.85 -23.22 -9.36
C ASN A 102 -34.74 -24.75 -9.22
N LYS A 103 -33.96 -25.25 -8.25
CA LYS A 103 -33.87 -26.70 -7.98
C LYS A 103 -35.10 -27.21 -7.23
N SER A 104 -35.68 -26.44 -6.32
CA SER A 104 -36.93 -26.85 -5.65
C SER A 104 -38.13 -26.88 -6.60
N GLU A 105 -38.23 -25.96 -7.55
CA GLU A 105 -39.30 -25.96 -8.57
C GLU A 105 -39.17 -27.09 -9.60
N LYS A 106 -37.95 -27.60 -9.83
CA LYS A 106 -37.73 -28.72 -10.76
C LYS A 106 -37.90 -30.10 -10.12
N VAL A 107 -37.99 -30.17 -8.80
CA VAL A 107 -38.12 -31.42 -8.03
C VAL A 107 -39.54 -31.59 -7.47
N ALA A 108 -40.37 -30.54 -7.48
CA ALA A 108 -41.80 -30.57 -7.22
C ALA A 108 -42.60 -30.82 -8.52
#